data_AF-A0A9P8C903-F1
#
_entry.id   AF-A0A9P8C903-F1
#
_cell.length_a   1.000
_cell.length_b   1.000
_cell.length_c   1.000
_cell.angle_alpha   90.00
_cell.angle_beta   90.00
_cell.angle_gamma   90.00
#
_symmetry.space_group_name_H-M   'P 1'
#
loop_
_entity.id
_entity.type
_entity.pdbx_description
1 polymer ?
#
loop_
_entity_poly.entity_id
_entity_poly.type
_entity_poly.pdbx_seq_one_letter_code
_entity_poly.pdbx_strand_id
1 'polypeptide(L)'
;CVVCFEDLDNDEFPETTLAEGCSHEVDVCHGCVAGNVNSQIQASAEAITCPSCLTALSYDIVKANRYDRQQLLATLKDDPNFATCLGPDCLSGQIHELGASEPILTCQVCNFKACFVHKMPWHSNQTCTEYDESRKLQAAQHDQRTEEFLSKTTKACPNPACGWRIQKNGGCDHLVCKMCQHEFCWACLAPYRAIRQHGNTAHRDDC
;
A
#
# COMPACT_ATOMS: atom_id res chain seq x y z
N CYS A 1 -31.30 -13.59 12.72
CA CYS A 1 -30.48 -14.74 12.25
C CYS A 1 -29.98 -15.54 13.46
N VAL A 2 -30.11 -16.86 13.48
CA VAL A 2 -29.74 -17.71 14.64
C VAL A 2 -28.23 -17.91 14.83
N VAL A 3 -27.43 -17.61 13.79
CA VAL A 3 -25.97 -17.78 13.83
C VAL A 3 -25.26 -16.49 14.25
N CYS A 4 -25.57 -15.35 13.62
CA CYS A 4 -24.96 -14.07 13.99
C CYS A 4 -25.72 -13.28 15.06
N PHE A 5 -26.94 -13.71 15.43
CA PHE A 5 -27.82 -13.01 16.38
C PHE A 5 -28.20 -11.58 15.98
N GLU A 6 -28.07 -11.23 14.70
CA GLU A 6 -28.52 -9.94 14.17
C GLU A 6 -29.99 -9.99 13.73
N ASP A 7 -30.70 -8.89 13.98
CA ASP A 7 -32.03 -8.61 13.44
C ASP A 7 -31.86 -8.06 12.02
N LEU A 8 -32.22 -8.88 11.02
CA LEU A 8 -32.03 -8.59 9.60
C LEU A 8 -33.39 -8.61 8.88
N ASP A 9 -33.49 -7.86 7.79
CA ASP A 9 -34.67 -7.88 6.92
C ASP A 9 -34.80 -9.22 6.19
N ASN A 10 -36.01 -9.56 5.73
CA ASN A 10 -36.31 -10.87 5.14
C ASN A 10 -35.52 -11.17 3.85
N ASP A 11 -35.10 -10.15 3.11
CA ASP A 11 -34.29 -10.24 1.89
C ASP A 11 -32.82 -10.64 2.15
N GLU A 12 -32.36 -10.53 3.40
CA GLU A 12 -31.04 -11.02 3.83
C GLU A 12 -31.05 -12.53 4.14
N PHE A 13 -32.20 -13.18 4.02
CA PHE A 13 -32.36 -14.63 4.20
C PHE A 13 -32.66 -15.33 2.87
N PRO A 14 -32.18 -16.57 2.69
CA PRO A 14 -32.55 -17.38 1.54
C PRO A 14 -34.06 -17.51 1.36
N GLU A 15 -34.54 -17.42 0.12
CA GLU A 15 -35.97 -17.60 -0.19
C GLU A 15 -36.49 -19.01 0.14
N THR A 16 -35.59 -20.00 0.21
CA THR A 16 -35.89 -21.41 0.48
C THR A 16 -34.84 -22.04 1.39
N THR A 17 -35.19 -23.19 1.96
CA THR A 17 -34.28 -23.97 2.80
C THR A 17 -33.03 -24.43 2.02
N LEU A 18 -31.89 -24.47 2.70
CA LEU A 18 -30.57 -24.74 2.09
C LEU A 18 -30.39 -26.14 1.49
N ALA A 19 -31.28 -27.07 1.84
CA ALA A 19 -31.36 -28.39 1.23
C ALA A 19 -32.81 -28.91 1.36
N GLU A 20 -33.21 -29.82 0.46
CA GLU A 20 -34.51 -30.50 0.52
C GLU A 20 -34.71 -31.30 1.82
N GLY A 21 -33.61 -31.71 2.47
CA GLY A 21 -33.62 -32.44 3.74
C GLY A 21 -33.55 -31.55 4.99
N CYS A 22 -33.62 -30.22 4.86
CA CYS A 22 -33.67 -29.33 6.01
C CYS A 22 -35.08 -29.33 6.61
N SER A 23 -35.20 -29.70 7.88
CA SER A 23 -36.48 -29.73 8.63
C SER A 23 -36.70 -28.49 9.50
N HIS A 24 -35.94 -27.42 9.25
CA HIS A 24 -36.03 -26.15 9.94
C HIS A 24 -36.45 -25.04 8.98
N GLU A 25 -37.04 -23.98 9.53
CA GLU A 25 -37.35 -22.76 8.79
C GLU A 25 -36.05 -22.02 8.40
N VAL A 26 -36.15 -21.09 7.45
CA VAL A 26 -35.00 -20.26 7.07
C VAL A 26 -34.67 -19.30 8.20
N ASP A 27 -33.66 -19.65 8.98
CA ASP A 27 -33.26 -18.93 10.20
C ASP A 27 -31.82 -18.39 10.14
N VAL A 28 -31.10 -18.69 9.06
CA VAL A 28 -29.71 -18.28 8.82
C VAL A 28 -29.63 -17.34 7.62
N CYS A 29 -29.03 -16.16 7.82
CA CYS A 29 -28.83 -15.17 6.75
C CYS A 29 -27.81 -15.63 5.71
N HIS A 30 -27.88 -15.04 4.51
CA HIS A 30 -26.95 -15.31 3.40
C HIS A 30 -25.46 -15.22 3.82
N GLY A 31 -25.11 -14.22 4.62
CA GLY A 31 -23.74 -14.04 5.12
C GLY A 31 -23.25 -15.21 5.97
N CYS A 32 -24.09 -15.71 6.89
CA CYS A 32 -23.74 -16.84 7.76
C CYS A 32 -23.69 -18.17 6.99
N VAL A 33 -24.56 -18.34 5.99
CA VAL A 33 -24.52 -19.50 5.09
C VAL A 33 -23.20 -19.53 4.31
N ALA A 34 -22.84 -18.42 3.67
CA ALA A 34 -21.59 -18.29 2.93
C ALA A 34 -20.37 -18.50 3.83
N GLY A 35 -20.37 -17.93 5.04
CA GLY A 35 -19.31 -18.12 6.03
C GLY A 35 -19.11 -19.59 6.38
N ASN A 36 -20.19 -20.29 6.74
CA ASN A 36 -20.15 -21.72 7.09
C ASN A 36 -19.66 -22.60 5.92
N VAL A 37 -20.17 -22.38 4.71
CA VAL A 37 -19.73 -23.14 3.52
C VAL A 37 -18.24 -22.95 3.29
N ASN A 38 -17.76 -21.71 3.33
CA ASN A 38 -16.34 -21.40 3.14
C ASN A 38 -15.45 -22.03 4.23
N SER A 39 -15.86 -21.98 5.49
CA SER A 39 -15.11 -22.63 6.59
C SER A 39 -15.00 -24.14 6.40
N GLN A 40 -16.08 -24.81 5.97
CA GLN A 40 -16.06 -26.26 5.74
C GLN A 40 -15.23 -26.64 4.50
N ILE A 41 -15.22 -25.80 3.45
CA ILE A 41 -14.32 -25.96 2.30
C ILE A 41 -12.85 -25.84 2.73
N GLN A 42 -12.51 -24.81 3.51
CA GLN A 42 -11.15 -24.61 4.01
C GLN A 42 -10.68 -25.76 4.90
N ALA A 43 -11.59 -26.34 5.69
CA ALA A 43 -11.33 -27.51 6.52
C ALA A 43 -11.24 -28.82 5.72
N SER A 44 -11.41 -28.80 4.39
CA SER A 44 -11.43 -29.98 3.52
C SER A 44 -12.46 -31.04 3.98
N ALA A 45 -13.65 -30.58 4.40
CA ALA A 45 -14.72 -31.48 4.82
C ALA A 45 -15.18 -32.40 3.68
N GLU A 46 -15.43 -33.67 3.98
CA GLU A 46 -15.90 -34.67 3.01
C GLU A 46 -17.29 -34.31 2.42
N ALA A 47 -18.12 -33.63 3.21
CA ALA A 47 -19.41 -33.10 2.80
C ALA A 47 -19.69 -31.76 3.48
N ILE A 48 -20.20 -30.80 2.72
CA ILE A 48 -20.58 -29.48 3.25
C ILE A 48 -22.00 -29.57 3.82
N THR A 49 -22.18 -29.10 5.05
CA THR A 49 -23.40 -29.28 5.84
C THR A 49 -24.04 -27.96 6.26
N CYS A 50 -25.35 -27.98 6.47
CA CYS A 50 -26.14 -26.85 6.95
C CYS A 50 -25.69 -26.43 8.36
N PRO A 51 -25.50 -25.12 8.64
CA PRO A 51 -25.09 -24.66 9.97
C PRO A 51 -26.15 -24.90 11.07
N SER A 52 -27.44 -24.97 10.73
CA SER A 52 -28.52 -25.18 11.73
C SER A 52 -28.83 -26.65 12.00
N CYS A 53 -28.86 -27.50 10.96
CA CYS A 53 -29.32 -28.88 11.09
C CYS A 53 -28.32 -29.95 10.65
N LEU A 54 -27.13 -29.56 10.18
CA LEU A 54 -26.07 -30.45 9.70
C LEU A 54 -26.45 -31.33 8.49
N THR A 55 -27.63 -31.13 7.89
CA THR A 55 -28.00 -31.78 6.63
C THR A 55 -27.02 -31.38 5.52
N ALA A 56 -26.61 -32.35 4.71
CA ALA A 56 -25.74 -32.09 3.57
C ALA A 56 -26.38 -31.11 2.59
N LEU A 57 -25.63 -30.06 2.23
CA LEU A 57 -26.11 -29.02 1.33
C LEU A 57 -26.17 -29.51 -0.12
N SER A 58 -27.12 -28.98 -0.89
CA SER A 58 -27.23 -29.30 -2.31
C SER A 58 -26.02 -28.78 -3.09
N TYR A 59 -25.72 -29.42 -4.21
CA TYR A 59 -24.63 -29.00 -5.09
C TYR A 59 -24.78 -27.55 -5.54
N ASP A 60 -26.01 -27.07 -5.78
CA ASP A 60 -26.24 -25.70 -6.26
C ASP A 60 -25.96 -24.65 -5.18
N ILE A 61 -26.34 -24.92 -3.93
CA ILE A 61 -26.00 -24.06 -2.79
C ILE A 61 -24.50 -24.06 -2.55
N VAL A 62 -23.86 -25.23 -2.59
CA VAL A 62 -22.39 -25.31 -2.48
C VAL A 62 -21.75 -24.58 -3.65
N LYS A 63 -22.19 -24.75 -4.90
CA LYS A 63 -21.65 -24.10 -6.10
C LYS A 63 -21.78 -22.57 -6.04
N ALA A 64 -22.95 -22.05 -5.67
CA ALA A 64 -23.19 -20.62 -5.51
C ALA A 64 -22.26 -20.00 -4.46
N ASN A 65 -21.92 -20.77 -3.42
CA ASN A 65 -21.01 -20.34 -2.35
C ASN A 65 -19.55 -20.78 -2.56
N ARG A 66 -19.28 -21.63 -3.58
CA ARG A 66 -17.95 -22.17 -3.96
C ARG A 66 -17.24 -21.27 -4.95
N TYR A 67 -17.97 -20.45 -5.71
CA TYR A 67 -17.36 -19.33 -6.41
C TYR A 67 -16.95 -18.30 -5.39
N ASP A 68 -15.82 -18.60 -4.77
CA ASP A 68 -15.13 -17.75 -3.85
C ASP A 68 -15.03 -16.38 -4.50
N ARG A 69 -15.42 -15.32 -3.79
CA ARG A 69 -15.25 -13.94 -4.22
C ARG A 69 -13.81 -13.71 -4.70
N GLN A 70 -12.84 -14.44 -4.14
CA GLN A 70 -11.45 -14.45 -4.58
C GLN A 70 -11.26 -14.98 -6.02
N GLN A 71 -11.95 -16.03 -6.45
CA GLN A 71 -11.86 -16.54 -7.82
C GLN A 71 -12.55 -15.61 -8.81
N LEU A 72 -13.71 -15.03 -8.47
CA LEU A 72 -14.36 -14.02 -9.30
C LEU A 72 -13.46 -12.78 -9.46
N LEU A 73 -12.93 -12.25 -8.36
CA LEU A 73 -11.98 -11.14 -8.41
C LEU A 73 -10.69 -11.51 -9.17
N ALA A 74 -10.24 -12.76 -9.11
CA ALA A 74 -9.10 -13.24 -9.89
C ALA A 74 -9.40 -13.26 -11.39
N THR A 75 -10.61 -13.65 -11.81
CA THR A 75 -11.01 -13.62 -13.23
C THR A 75 -11.21 -12.20 -13.77
N LEU A 76 -11.66 -11.27 -12.93
CA LEU A 76 -11.90 -9.88 -13.32
C LEU A 76 -10.64 -9.00 -13.25
N LYS A 77 -9.60 -9.47 -12.55
CA LYS A 77 -8.35 -8.72 -12.31
C LYS A 77 -7.62 -8.31 -13.59
N ASP A 78 -7.78 -9.08 -14.65
CA ASP A 78 -7.13 -8.84 -15.94
C ASP A 78 -7.88 -7.82 -16.80
N ASP A 79 -9.10 -7.43 -16.41
CA ASP A 79 -9.85 -6.39 -17.11
C ASP A 79 -9.22 -5.01 -16.83
N PRO A 80 -8.90 -4.21 -17.87
CA PRO A 80 -8.25 -2.91 -17.70
C PRO A 80 -9.12 -1.89 -16.95
N ASN A 81 -10.44 -2.10 -16.95
CA ASN A 81 -11.43 -1.27 -16.28
C ASN A 81 -11.78 -1.79 -14.89
N PHE A 82 -11.27 -2.94 -14.47
CA PHE A 82 -11.50 -3.44 -13.12
C PHE A 82 -10.72 -2.64 -12.06
N ALA A 83 -11.38 -2.39 -10.93
CA ALA A 83 -10.78 -1.78 -9.77
C ALA A 83 -11.30 -2.43 -8.48
N THR A 84 -10.37 -2.75 -7.58
CA THR A 84 -10.70 -3.15 -6.21
C THR A 84 -10.96 -1.91 -5.36
N CYS A 85 -11.90 -2.00 -4.43
CA CYS A 85 -12.19 -0.92 -3.50
C CYS A 85 -10.99 -0.65 -2.57
N LEU A 86 -10.75 0.64 -2.28
CA LEU A 86 -9.72 1.10 -1.36
C LEU A 86 -10.28 1.53 0.00
N GLY A 87 -11.58 1.31 0.22
CA GLY A 87 -12.24 1.62 1.48
C GLY A 87 -11.76 0.70 2.60
N PRO A 88 -11.69 1.21 3.86
CA PRO A 88 -11.37 0.35 5.00
C PRO A 88 -12.40 -0.77 5.10
N ASP A 89 -11.92 -2.00 5.27
CA ASP A 89 -12.72 -3.23 5.42
C ASP A 89 -13.65 -3.58 4.24
N CYS A 90 -13.53 -2.88 3.10
CA CYS A 90 -14.30 -3.18 1.90
C CYS A 90 -13.48 -4.00 0.90
N LEU A 91 -13.90 -5.25 0.67
CA LEU A 91 -13.22 -6.18 -0.24
C LEU A 91 -13.96 -6.34 -1.58
N SER A 92 -14.77 -5.35 -1.96
CA SER A 92 -15.49 -5.36 -3.23
C SER A 92 -14.56 -5.02 -4.40
N GLY A 93 -14.91 -5.50 -5.59
CA GLY A 93 -14.31 -5.07 -6.86
C GLY A 93 -15.40 -4.77 -7.87
N GLN A 94 -15.14 -3.84 -8.78
CA GLN A 94 -16.10 -3.43 -9.80
C GLN A 94 -15.38 -3.08 -11.10
N ILE A 95 -16.09 -3.22 -12.22
CA ILE A 95 -15.65 -2.72 -13.52
C ILE A 95 -16.13 -1.27 -13.65
N HIS A 96 -15.21 -0.39 -14.02
CA HIS A 96 -15.48 1.01 -14.28
C HIS A 96 -15.56 1.26 -15.79
N GLU A 97 -16.77 1.18 -16.36
CA GLU A 97 -16.99 1.17 -17.81
C GLU A 97 -16.37 2.37 -18.54
N LEU A 98 -16.39 3.54 -17.90
CA LEU A 98 -15.85 4.79 -18.45
C LEU A 98 -14.33 4.94 -18.22
N GLY A 99 -13.72 4.03 -17.45
CA GLY A 99 -12.27 3.94 -17.26
C GLY A 99 -11.63 5.27 -16.88
N ALA A 100 -10.54 5.60 -17.57
CA ALA A 100 -9.79 6.84 -17.31
C ALA A 100 -10.53 8.13 -17.73
N SER A 101 -11.61 8.05 -18.53
CA SER A 101 -12.37 9.23 -18.96
C SER A 101 -13.19 9.84 -17.82
N GLU A 102 -13.62 9.02 -16.86
CA GLU A 102 -14.20 9.46 -15.60
C GLU A 102 -13.31 9.01 -14.44
N PRO A 103 -12.39 9.87 -13.95
CA PRO A 103 -11.40 9.44 -12.98
C PRO A 103 -11.98 9.14 -11.58
N ILE A 104 -13.24 9.50 -11.31
CA ILE A 104 -13.88 9.27 -10.01
C ILE A 104 -14.53 7.89 -10.01
N LEU A 105 -13.91 6.95 -9.31
CA LEU A 105 -14.51 5.65 -9.01
C LEU A 105 -15.24 5.74 -7.67
N THR A 106 -16.55 5.47 -7.66
CA THR A 106 -17.32 5.33 -6.41
C THR A 106 -17.65 3.85 -6.20
N CYS A 107 -17.25 3.32 -5.05
CA CYS A 107 -17.56 1.95 -4.68
C CYS A 107 -19.06 1.73 -4.56
N GLN A 108 -19.60 0.73 -5.27
CA GLN A 108 -21.04 0.42 -5.23
C GLN A 108 -21.51 -0.18 -3.90
N VAL A 109 -20.59 -0.68 -3.05
CA VAL A 109 -20.91 -1.32 -1.76
C VAL A 109 -20.79 -0.32 -0.60
N CYS A 110 -19.63 0.36 -0.47
CA CYS A 110 -19.34 1.23 0.67
C CYS A 110 -19.31 2.72 0.33
N ASN A 111 -19.58 3.11 -0.92
CA ASN A 111 -19.53 4.51 -1.40
C ASN A 111 -18.16 5.20 -1.28
N PHE A 112 -17.09 4.45 -1.00
CA PHE A 112 -15.73 5.00 -0.97
C PHE A 112 -15.33 5.54 -2.35
N LYS A 113 -14.76 6.76 -2.37
CA LYS A 113 -14.33 7.43 -3.60
C LYS A 113 -12.83 7.28 -3.79
N ALA A 114 -12.45 6.75 -4.94
CA ALA A 114 -11.07 6.58 -5.36
C ALA A 114 -10.82 7.24 -6.72
N CYS A 115 -9.56 7.61 -6.97
CA CYS A 115 -9.10 7.97 -8.30
C CYS A 115 -8.81 6.69 -9.10
N PHE A 116 -9.54 6.45 -10.19
CA PHE A 116 -9.34 5.30 -11.07
C PHE A 116 -7.98 5.33 -11.78
N VAL A 117 -7.48 6.52 -12.11
CA VAL A 117 -6.19 6.72 -12.80
C VAL A 117 -5.01 6.49 -11.85
N HIS A 118 -5.03 7.09 -10.67
CA HIS A 118 -3.94 7.03 -9.69
C HIS A 118 -4.04 5.86 -8.70
N LYS A 119 -5.16 5.12 -8.70
CA LYS A 119 -5.43 3.99 -7.79
C LYS A 119 -5.19 4.34 -6.31
N MET A 120 -5.77 5.47 -5.88
CA MET A 120 -5.64 6.00 -4.52
C MET A 120 -6.95 6.70 -4.08
N PRO A 121 -7.10 7.09 -2.79
CA PRO A 121 -8.26 7.88 -2.36
C PRO A 121 -8.45 9.13 -3.22
N TRP A 122 -9.71 9.51 -3.46
CA TRP A 122 -10.05 10.63 -4.35
C TRP A 122 -9.47 11.96 -3.85
N HIS A 123 -8.71 12.63 -4.71
CA HIS A 123 -8.08 13.94 -4.43
C HIS A 123 -9.00 15.10 -4.86
N SER A 124 -10.09 15.29 -4.12
CA SER A 124 -11.26 16.13 -4.47
C SER A 124 -11.04 17.55 -5.01
N ASN A 125 -9.87 18.13 -4.83
CA ASN A 125 -9.61 19.54 -5.11
C ASN A 125 -8.84 19.77 -6.41
N GLN A 126 -8.51 18.71 -7.14
CA GLN A 126 -7.64 18.79 -8.32
C GLN A 126 -8.03 17.71 -9.34
N THR A 127 -7.92 18.06 -10.62
CA THR A 127 -7.92 17.08 -11.72
C THR A 127 -6.67 16.18 -11.61
N CYS A 128 -6.68 15.04 -12.31
CA CYS A 128 -5.51 14.15 -12.29
C CYS A 128 -4.23 14.86 -12.78
N THR A 129 -4.34 15.70 -13.81
CA THR A 129 -3.22 16.48 -14.34
C THR A 129 -2.64 17.44 -13.30
N GLU A 130 -3.49 18.21 -12.61
CA GLU A 130 -3.05 19.15 -11.56
C GLU A 130 -2.44 18.42 -10.37
N TYR A 131 -2.98 17.25 -10.02
CA TYR A 131 -2.41 16.40 -8.98
C TYR A 131 -0.99 15.94 -9.35
N ASP A 132 -0.78 15.47 -10.59
CA ASP A 132 0.53 15.05 -11.08
C ASP A 132 1.57 16.18 -11.08
N GLU A 133 1.18 17.38 -11.52
CA GLU A 133 2.03 18.56 -11.49
C GLU A 133 2.39 18.96 -10.05
N SER A 134 1.43 18.94 -9.13
CA SER A 134 1.67 19.21 -7.72
C SER A 134 2.65 18.22 -7.12
N ARG A 135 2.51 16.92 -7.42
CA ARG A 135 3.42 15.87 -6.94
C ARG A 135 4.84 16.05 -7.48
N LYS A 136 4.99 16.41 -8.76
CA LYS A 136 6.31 16.71 -9.35
C LYS A 136 6.97 17.90 -8.68
N LEU A 137 6.22 18.98 -8.44
CA LEU A 137 6.73 20.17 -7.77
C LEU A 137 7.15 19.85 -6.32
N GLN A 138 6.33 19.10 -5.59
CA GLN A 138 6.65 18.67 -4.22
C GLN A 138 7.92 17.80 -4.17
N ALA A 139 8.07 16.87 -5.12
CA ALA A 139 9.26 16.04 -5.24
C ALA A 139 10.51 16.90 -5.51
N ALA A 140 10.46 17.82 -6.47
CA ALA A 140 11.56 18.74 -6.76
C ALA A 140 11.94 19.60 -5.55
N GLN A 141 10.96 20.13 -4.81
CA GLN A 141 11.19 20.89 -3.58
C GLN A 141 11.78 20.04 -2.45
N HIS A 142 11.41 18.77 -2.36
CA HIS A 142 11.98 17.84 -1.40
C HIS A 142 13.44 17.52 -1.75
N ASP A 143 13.74 17.28 -3.02
CA ASP A 143 15.09 17.02 -3.51
C ASP A 143 16.00 18.23 -3.27
N GLN A 144 15.53 19.44 -3.57
CA GLN A 144 16.25 20.68 -3.28
C GLN A 144 16.54 20.82 -1.78
N ARG A 145 15.54 20.60 -0.91
CA ARG A 145 15.74 20.66 0.55
C ARG A 145 16.74 19.60 1.03
N THR A 146 16.71 18.41 0.43
CA THR A 146 17.66 17.34 0.73
C THR A 146 19.08 17.73 0.32
N GLU A 147 19.25 18.32 -0.86
CA GLU A 147 20.54 18.81 -1.35
C GLU A 147 21.09 19.96 -0.48
N GLU A 148 20.25 20.91 -0.10
CA GLU A 148 20.60 21.99 0.83
C GLU A 148 21.01 21.46 2.20
N PHE A 149 20.29 20.47 2.73
CA PHE A 149 20.66 19.83 3.99
C PHE A 149 22.01 19.10 3.87
N LEU A 150 22.21 18.34 2.80
CA LEU A 150 23.46 17.61 2.56
C LEU A 150 24.64 18.56 2.35
N SER A 151 24.48 19.69 1.65
CA SER A 151 25.55 20.67 1.46
C SER A 151 25.95 21.38 2.75
N LYS A 152 25.01 21.61 3.68
CA LYS A 152 25.29 22.20 4.99
C LYS A 152 25.91 21.23 5.99
N THR A 153 25.54 19.96 5.92
CA THR A 153 25.94 18.96 6.93
C THR A 153 27.10 18.08 6.49
N THR A 154 27.40 18.01 5.19
CA THR A 154 28.43 17.13 4.63
C THR A 154 29.36 17.87 3.66
N LYS A 155 30.62 17.45 3.58
CA LYS A 155 31.57 17.87 2.55
C LYS A 155 32.13 16.64 1.84
N ALA A 156 32.43 16.76 0.56
CA ALA A 156 33.11 15.70 -0.19
C ALA A 156 34.59 15.62 0.22
N CYS A 157 35.15 14.41 0.23
CA CYS A 157 36.59 14.21 0.37
C CYS A 157 37.32 14.95 -0.75
N PRO A 158 38.33 15.80 -0.44
CA PRO A 158 39.03 16.60 -1.45
C PRO A 158 39.97 15.78 -2.35
N ASN A 159 40.16 14.48 -2.06
CA ASN A 159 40.88 13.59 -2.96
C ASN A 159 40.04 13.37 -4.24
N PRO A 160 40.51 13.79 -5.43
CA PRO A 160 39.76 13.69 -6.68
C PRO A 160 39.38 12.26 -7.07
N ALA A 161 40.15 11.26 -6.63
CA ALA A 161 39.87 9.85 -6.88
C ALA A 161 38.84 9.25 -5.89
N CYS A 162 38.37 10.02 -4.90
CA CYS A 162 37.48 9.53 -3.85
C CYS A 162 36.09 10.19 -3.87
N GLY A 163 36.01 11.51 -3.68
CA GLY A 163 34.73 12.25 -3.68
C GLY A 163 33.69 11.87 -2.61
N TRP A 164 34.00 10.92 -1.71
CA TRP A 164 33.05 10.42 -0.71
C TRP A 164 32.56 11.53 0.22
N ARG A 165 31.24 11.63 0.45
CA ARG A 165 30.65 12.63 1.36
C ARG A 165 30.87 12.24 2.82
N ILE A 166 31.36 13.19 3.60
CA ILE A 166 31.71 13.02 5.02
C ILE A 166 30.88 14.02 5.82
N GLN A 167 30.23 13.55 6.89
CA GLN A 167 29.57 14.39 7.89
C GLN A 167 30.51 14.59 9.09
N LYS A 168 30.65 15.83 9.58
CA LYS A 168 31.46 16.12 10.78
C LYS A 168 30.60 15.98 12.03
N ASN A 169 31.00 15.09 12.95
CA ASN A 169 30.29 14.83 14.22
C ASN A 169 30.80 15.71 15.37
N GLY A 170 31.26 16.94 15.08
CA GLY A 170 31.94 17.83 16.04
C GLY A 170 33.44 17.54 16.20
N GLY A 171 34.12 18.32 17.04
CA GLY A 171 35.55 18.17 17.32
C GLY A 171 36.49 18.95 16.39
N CYS A 172 37.75 18.52 16.33
CA CYS A 172 38.85 19.14 15.57
C CYS A 172 38.57 19.22 14.06
N ASP A 173 39.17 20.18 13.36
CA ASP A 173 39.11 20.28 11.90
C ASP A 173 40.04 19.31 11.18
N HIS A 174 40.92 18.58 11.86
CA HIS A 174 41.65 17.49 11.24
C HIS A 174 40.74 16.27 11.02
N LEU A 175 40.52 15.91 9.75
CA LEU A 175 39.74 14.74 9.36
C LEU A 175 40.56 13.76 8.54
N VAL A 176 40.25 12.48 8.72
CA VAL A 176 40.78 11.37 7.92
C VAL A 176 39.63 10.71 7.18
N CYS A 177 39.68 10.71 5.85
CA CYS A 177 38.66 10.06 5.03
C CYS A 177 38.68 8.55 5.25
N LYS A 178 37.57 7.97 5.70
CA LYS A 178 37.49 6.52 5.96
C LYS A 178 37.67 5.67 4.68
N MET A 179 37.31 6.21 3.52
CA MET A 179 37.34 5.46 2.25
C MET A 179 38.72 5.45 1.58
N CYS A 180 39.46 6.56 1.61
CA CYS A 180 40.76 6.68 0.92
C CYS A 180 41.93 7.04 1.83
N GLN A 181 41.69 7.17 3.15
CA GLN A 181 42.67 7.54 4.16
C GLN A 181 43.32 8.92 3.95
N HIS A 182 42.80 9.75 3.04
CA HIS A 182 43.28 11.10 2.84
C HIS A 182 42.99 11.97 4.06
N GLU A 183 44.02 12.64 4.57
CA GLU A 183 43.92 13.53 5.73
C GLU A 183 43.86 14.99 5.26
N PHE A 184 42.89 15.75 5.78
CA PHE A 184 42.65 17.13 5.36
C PHE A 184 42.01 17.97 6.48
N CYS A 185 42.06 19.29 6.32
CA CYS A 185 41.35 20.24 7.18
C CYS A 185 39.87 20.34 6.76
N TRP A 186 38.92 20.20 7.68
CA TRP A 186 37.49 20.29 7.40
C TRP A 186 37.07 21.70 6.95
N ALA A 187 37.64 22.73 7.57
CA ALA A 187 37.29 24.13 7.28
C ALA A 187 37.60 24.46 5.83
N CYS A 188 38.87 24.29 5.43
CA CYS A 188 39.39 24.74 4.14
C CYS A 188 39.72 23.65 3.12
N LEU A 189 39.56 22.37 3.49
CA LEU A 189 39.87 21.20 2.64
C LEU A 189 41.34 21.04 2.24
N ALA A 190 42.25 21.80 2.86
CA ALA A 190 43.68 21.71 2.59
C ALA A 190 44.27 20.37 3.05
N PRO A 191 45.23 19.77 2.31
CA PRO A 191 45.86 18.51 2.68
C PRO A 191 46.63 18.63 4.01
N TYR A 192 46.34 17.75 4.96
CA TYR A 192 46.91 17.85 6.30
C TYR A 192 48.42 17.53 6.34
N ARG A 193 48.92 16.83 5.32
CA ARG A 193 50.36 16.63 5.13
C ARG A 193 51.11 17.95 4.93
N ALA A 194 50.54 18.88 4.15
CA ALA A 194 51.14 20.19 3.92
C ALA A 194 51.06 21.06 5.19
N ILE A 195 49.93 21.02 5.90
CA ILE A 195 49.74 21.71 7.19
C ILE A 195 50.76 21.23 8.23
N ARG A 196 50.99 19.92 8.35
CA ARG A 196 52.01 19.39 9.27
C ARG A 196 53.44 19.85 8.94
N GLN A 197 53.74 20.08 7.67
CA GLN A 197 55.09 20.42 7.21
C GLN A 197 55.37 21.93 7.25
N HIS A 198 54.37 22.76 6.91
CA HIS A 198 54.52 24.20 6.75
C HIS A 198 53.74 25.01 7.81
N GLY A 199 52.96 24.34 8.67
CA GLY A 199 52.13 24.98 9.69
C GLY A 199 50.93 25.70 9.09
N ASN A 200 50.50 26.78 9.77
CA ASN A 200 49.28 27.50 9.44
C ASN A 200 49.28 28.13 8.03
N THR A 201 50.44 28.34 7.41
CA THR A 201 50.54 28.91 6.06
C THR A 201 50.11 27.97 4.94
N ALA A 202 49.96 26.67 5.22
CA ALA A 202 49.45 25.69 4.26
C ALA A 202 47.93 25.51 4.32
N HIS A 203 47.24 26.24 5.19
CA HIS A 203 45.79 26.41 5.09
C HIS A 203 45.45 27.31 3.89
N ARG A 204 44.22 27.24 3.40
CA ARG A 204 43.71 28.27 2.49
C ARG A 204 43.30 29.51 3.26
N ASP A 205 43.25 30.64 2.57
CA ASP A 205 42.97 31.96 3.13
C ASP A 205 41.60 32.08 3.83
N ASP A 206 40.67 31.15 3.56
CA ASP A 206 39.33 31.08 4.12
C ASP A 206 39.20 30.17 5.37
N CYS A 207 40.33 29.74 5.96
CA CYS A 207 40.39 28.83 7.10
C CYS A 207 40.40 29.52 8.48
#